data_AF-T1CBL5-F1
#
_entry.id   AF-T1CBL5-F1
#
_cell.length_a   1.000
_cell.length_b   1.000
_cell.length_c   1.000
_cell.angle_alpha   90.00
_cell.angle_beta   90.00
_cell.angle_gamma   90.00
#
_symmetry.space_group_name_H-M   'P 1'
#
loop_
_entity.id
_entity.type
_entity.pdbx_description
1 polymer ?
#
loop_
_entity_poly.entity_id
_entity_poly.type
_entity_poly.pdbx_seq_one_letter_code
_entity_poly.pdbx_strand_id
1 'polypeptide(L)'
;GWIGYLIQQELASGIRALRLPHRVIVLLTRTEVSADDPSFHHPNKPVGHFYPENEARLLGKQKGWTFVDDTARGGWRRVVASPLPRHVLEAPWLKALLAARTVPPFVAILAGGGGVPVVREDTGQWAGVEAVIDKDRTAALLAHLLKAETLAIVT
;
A
#
# COMPACT_ATOMS: atom_id res chain seq x y z
N GLY A 1 -4.44 -2.17 -7.96
CA GLY A 1 -4.28 -2.53 -9.38
C GLY A 1 -4.11 -1.32 -10.27
N TRP A 2 -5.09 -0.42 -10.31
CA TRP A 2 -5.16 0.69 -11.27
C TRP A 2 -3.91 1.60 -11.34
N ILE A 3 -3.41 2.08 -10.19
CA ILE A 3 -2.20 2.94 -10.16
C ILE A 3 -0.98 2.21 -10.70
N GLY A 4 -0.78 0.95 -10.32
CA GLY A 4 0.34 0.15 -10.81
C GLY A 4 0.31 0.00 -12.33
N TYR A 5 -0.88 -0.20 -12.92
CA TYR A 5 -1.06 -0.24 -14.36
C TYR A 5 -0.64 1.07 -15.03
N LEU A 6 -1.13 2.22 -14.55
CA LEU A 6 -0.78 3.53 -15.12
C LEU A 6 0.73 3.79 -15.07
N ILE A 7 1.35 3.56 -13.91
CA ILE A 7 2.80 3.74 -13.75
C ILE A 7 3.57 2.78 -14.67
N GLN A 8 3.18 1.50 -14.73
CA GLN A 8 3.83 0.52 -15.58
C GLN A 8 3.78 0.93 -17.04
N GLN A 9 2.62 1.39 -17.52
CA GLN A 9 2.45 1.79 -18.91
C GLN A 9 3.40 2.92 -19.30
N GLU A 10 3.41 3.99 -18.52
CA GLU A 10 4.25 5.16 -18.82
C GLU A 10 5.74 4.87 -18.64
N LEU A 11 6.11 4.18 -17.54
CA LEU A 11 7.51 3.84 -17.29
C LEU A 11 8.06 2.88 -18.34
N ALA A 12 7.29 1.88 -18.76
CA ALA A 12 7.70 0.96 -19.81
C ALA A 12 7.83 1.66 -21.17
N SER A 13 6.97 2.64 -21.46
CA SER A 13 7.08 3.49 -22.66
C SER A 13 8.39 4.28 -22.65
N GLY A 14 8.70 4.97 -21.54
CA GLY A 14 9.94 5.73 -21.39
C GLY A 14 11.21 4.87 -21.49
N ILE A 15 11.23 3.72 -20.80
CA ILE A 15 12.34 2.74 -20.87
C ILE A 15 12.57 2.28 -22.33
N ARG A 16 11.49 2.05 -23.08
CA ARG A 16 11.56 1.63 -24.48
C ARG A 16 12.09 2.75 -25.39
N ALA A 17 11.61 3.97 -25.21
CA ALA A 17 12.09 5.13 -25.96
C ALA A 17 13.60 5.34 -25.78
N LEU A 18 14.10 5.09 -24.56
CA LEU A 18 15.53 5.13 -24.22
C LEU A 18 16.32 3.87 -24.64
N ARG A 19 15.67 2.88 -25.28
CA ARG A 19 16.26 1.59 -25.71
C ARG A 19 16.96 0.84 -24.58
N LEU A 20 16.47 1.00 -23.34
CA LEU A 20 16.99 0.28 -22.20
C LEU A 20 16.48 -1.17 -22.20
N PRO A 21 17.30 -2.15 -21.75
CA PRO A 21 16.91 -3.56 -21.75
C PRO A 21 15.88 -3.89 -20.66
N HIS A 22 15.60 -2.94 -19.77
CA HIS A 22 14.78 -3.14 -18.59
C HIS A 22 13.34 -3.52 -18.94
N ARG A 23 12.72 -4.35 -18.11
CA ARG A 23 11.27 -4.60 -18.10
C ARG A 23 10.64 -3.92 -16.89
N VAL A 24 9.34 -3.63 -16.97
CA VAL A 24 8.59 -3.12 -15.82
C VAL A 24 7.59 -4.19 -15.41
N ILE A 25 7.58 -4.53 -14.13
CA ILE A 25 6.65 -5.50 -13.55
C ILE A 25 5.86 -4.85 -12.42
N VAL A 26 4.59 -5.20 -12.31
CA VAL A 26 3.73 -4.81 -11.19
C VAL A 26 3.40 -6.05 -10.38
N LEU A 27 3.72 -6.03 -9.10
CA LEU A 27 3.37 -7.09 -8.16
C LEU A 27 2.18 -6.67 -7.33
N LEU A 28 1.10 -7.46 -7.41
CA LEU A 28 0.06 -7.39 -6.40
C LEU A 28 0.67 -7.83 -5.07
N THR A 29 0.60 -6.96 -4.07
CA THR A 29 1.35 -7.10 -2.83
C THR A 29 0.40 -7.18 -1.65
N ARG A 30 0.60 -8.16 -0.77
CA ARG A 30 -0.05 -8.29 0.52
C ARG A 30 0.94 -7.95 1.63
N THR A 31 0.45 -7.23 2.63
CA THR A 31 1.24 -6.80 3.76
C THR A 31 0.57 -7.29 5.03
N GLU A 32 1.29 -8.13 5.77
CA GLU A 32 0.89 -8.64 7.06
C GLU A 32 0.82 -7.52 8.09
N VAL A 33 -0.25 -7.53 8.88
CA VAL A 33 -0.51 -6.64 10.00
C VAL A 33 -0.96 -7.45 11.22
N SER A 34 -0.91 -6.87 12.41
CA SER A 34 -1.45 -7.51 13.62
C SER A 34 -2.97 -7.55 13.57
N ALA A 35 -3.62 -8.67 13.92
CA ALA A 35 -5.06 -8.65 14.19
C ALA A 35 -5.40 -7.75 15.39
N ASP A 36 -4.53 -7.73 16.39
CA ASP A 36 -4.68 -6.92 17.62
C ASP A 36 -4.11 -5.50 17.50
N ASP A 37 -3.93 -4.96 16.29
CA ASP A 37 -3.40 -3.61 16.15
C ASP A 37 -4.40 -2.59 16.75
N PRO A 38 -3.98 -1.71 17.67
CA PRO A 38 -4.88 -0.75 18.31
C PRO A 38 -5.61 0.19 17.34
N SER A 39 -5.07 0.40 16.14
CA SER A 39 -5.70 1.26 15.12
C SER A 39 -7.01 0.70 14.57
N PHE A 40 -7.31 -0.59 14.75
CA PHE A 40 -8.61 -1.15 14.42
C PHE A 40 -9.73 -0.63 15.33
N HIS A 41 -9.40 -0.36 16.60
CA HIS A 41 -10.34 0.23 17.56
C HIS A 41 -10.34 1.77 17.50
N HIS A 42 -9.23 2.36 17.04
CA HIS A 42 -9.05 3.81 16.93
C HIS A 42 -8.59 4.22 15.52
N PRO A 43 -9.47 4.14 14.51
CA PRO A 43 -9.13 4.49 13.14
C PRO A 43 -8.80 5.98 13.03
N ASN A 44 -7.63 6.30 12.47
CA ASN A 44 -7.10 7.66 12.42
C ASN A 44 -6.64 8.10 11.03
N LYS A 45 -6.56 7.21 10.05
CA LYS A 45 -5.97 7.50 8.74
C LYS A 45 -7.02 8.01 7.78
N PRO A 46 -6.96 9.28 7.35
CA PRO A 46 -7.95 9.84 6.43
C PRO A 46 -7.78 9.27 5.03
N VAL A 47 -8.87 8.83 4.40
CA VAL A 47 -8.90 8.21 3.07
C VAL A 47 -9.99 8.82 2.20
N GLY A 48 -9.81 8.69 0.88
CA GLY A 48 -10.80 9.18 -0.09
C GLY A 48 -10.98 10.69 -0.11
N HIS A 49 -12.12 11.10 -0.65
CA HIS A 49 -12.52 12.50 -0.87
C HIS A 49 -12.97 13.20 0.42
N PHE A 50 -13.13 14.52 0.33
CA PHE A 50 -13.76 15.33 1.35
C PHE A 50 -15.28 15.26 1.23
N TYR A 51 -15.95 15.24 2.39
CA TYR A 51 -17.40 15.19 2.53
C TYR A 51 -17.88 16.42 3.30
N PRO A 52 -19.04 16.99 2.93
CA PRO A 52 -19.78 17.88 3.81
C PRO A 52 -20.15 17.18 5.13
N GLU A 53 -20.28 17.95 6.22
CA GLU A 53 -20.56 17.38 7.55
C GLU A 53 -21.86 16.57 7.59
N ASN A 54 -22.92 17.07 6.97
CA ASN A 54 -24.22 16.40 6.91
C ASN A 54 -24.13 15.04 6.20
N GLU A 55 -23.37 14.97 5.10
CA GLU A 55 -23.13 13.73 4.37
C GLU A 55 -22.26 12.75 5.18
N ALA A 56 -21.19 13.24 5.81
CA ALA A 56 -20.34 12.44 6.69
C ALA A 56 -21.14 11.82 7.85
N ARG A 57 -22.01 12.61 8.50
CA ARG A 57 -22.91 12.14 9.56
C ARG A 57 -23.91 11.09 9.05
N LEU A 58 -24.45 11.27 7.84
CA LEU A 58 -25.37 10.30 7.22
C LEU A 58 -24.66 8.98 6.91
N LEU A 59 -23.50 9.04 6.25
CA LEU A 59 -22.69 7.88 5.90
C LEU A 59 -22.17 7.15 7.13
N GLY A 60 -21.82 7.88 8.20
CA GLY A 60 -21.44 7.28 9.47
C GLY A 60 -22.55 6.43 10.07
N LYS A 61 -23.80 6.92 10.03
CA LYS A 61 -24.97 6.13 10.51
C LYS A 61 -25.31 4.95 9.60
N GLN A 62 -25.25 5.13 8.28
CA GLN A 62 -25.69 4.10 7.33
C GLN A 62 -24.66 2.98 7.13
N LYS A 63 -23.36 3.31 7.16
CA LYS A 63 -22.27 2.39 6.81
C LYS A 63 -21.35 2.06 7.98
N GLY A 64 -21.58 2.65 9.15
CA GLY A 64 -20.68 2.51 10.31
C GLY A 64 -19.31 3.16 10.10
N TRP A 65 -19.18 4.08 9.15
CA TRP A 65 -17.91 4.73 8.86
C TRP A 65 -17.59 5.80 9.91
N THR A 66 -16.32 5.87 10.30
CA THR A 66 -15.82 6.94 11.17
C THR A 66 -15.26 8.07 10.31
N PHE A 67 -15.49 9.31 10.73
CA PHE A 67 -15.00 10.50 10.04
C PHE A 67 -14.24 11.41 11.00
N VAL A 68 -13.27 12.15 10.47
CA VAL A 68 -12.57 13.22 11.18
C VAL A 68 -12.88 14.56 10.49
N ASP A 69 -12.95 15.62 11.29
CA ASP A 69 -13.02 16.99 10.79
C ASP A 69 -11.66 17.36 10.19
N ASP A 70 -11.65 17.63 8.88
CA ASP A 70 -10.51 18.14 8.12
C ASP A 70 -10.94 19.39 7.31
N THR A 71 -11.83 20.19 7.90
CA THR A 71 -12.45 21.38 7.27
C THR A 71 -11.42 22.41 6.81
N ALA A 72 -10.29 22.51 7.52
CA ALA A 72 -9.15 23.33 7.12
C ALA A 72 -8.59 22.96 5.73
N ARG A 73 -8.84 21.74 5.25
CA ARG A 73 -8.38 21.23 3.95
C ARG A 73 -9.49 20.97 2.95
N GLY A 74 -10.76 21.11 3.33
CA GLY A 74 -11.89 20.98 2.41
C GLY A 74 -13.09 20.18 2.91
N GLY A 75 -13.10 19.69 4.15
CA GLY A 75 -14.29 19.07 4.75
C GLY A 75 -13.98 17.86 5.62
N TRP A 76 -14.97 17.01 5.85
CA TRP A 76 -14.82 15.79 6.64
C TRP A 76 -14.20 14.68 5.81
N ARG A 77 -13.36 13.84 6.42
CA ARG A 77 -12.76 12.68 5.73
C ARG A 77 -13.05 11.39 6.46
N ARG A 78 -13.35 10.34 5.71
CA ARG A 78 -13.46 8.99 6.27
C ARG A 78 -12.10 8.61 6.83
N VAL A 79 -12.09 8.08 8.05
CA VAL A 79 -10.90 7.46 8.64
C VAL A 79 -11.06 5.96 8.65
N VAL A 80 -9.93 5.27 8.48
CA VAL A 80 -9.82 3.81 8.56
C VAL A 80 -8.63 3.45 9.45
N ALA A 81 -8.57 2.18 9.84
CA ALA A 81 -7.43 1.63 10.57
C ALA A 81 -6.15 1.78 9.74
N SER A 82 -5.03 2.04 10.43
CA SER A 82 -3.71 2.16 9.82
C SER A 82 -2.67 1.40 10.64
N PRO A 83 -2.75 0.07 10.61
CA PRO A 83 -1.87 -0.78 11.39
C PRO A 83 -0.44 -0.73 10.87
N LEU A 84 0.50 -1.08 11.74
CA LEU A 84 1.90 -1.13 11.35
C LEU A 84 2.18 -2.33 10.42
N PRO A 85 2.93 -2.13 9.32
CA PRO A 85 3.35 -3.25 8.46
C PRO A 85 4.35 -4.13 9.20
N ARG A 86 4.09 -5.44 9.24
CA ARG A 86 4.99 -6.43 9.86
C ARG A 86 5.82 -7.16 8.83
N HIS A 87 5.19 -7.60 7.74
CA HIS A 87 5.86 -8.34 6.70
C HIS A 87 5.21 -8.10 5.34
N VAL A 88 5.99 -8.08 4.27
CA VAL A 88 5.46 -8.05 2.90
C VAL A 88 5.58 -9.45 2.31
N LEU A 89 4.46 -10.11 2.08
CA LEU A 89 4.43 -11.55 1.79
C LEU A 89 5.15 -11.91 0.49
N GLU A 90 5.13 -11.00 -0.49
CA GLU A 90 5.79 -11.19 -1.78
C GLU A 90 7.27 -10.75 -1.80
N ALA A 91 7.79 -10.14 -0.72
CA ALA A 91 9.17 -9.68 -0.68
C ALA A 91 10.24 -10.78 -0.85
N PRO A 92 10.07 -12.01 -0.29
CA PRO A 92 11.00 -13.11 -0.53
C PRO A 92 11.10 -13.50 -2.01
N TRP A 93 9.98 -13.47 -2.74
CA TRP A 93 9.95 -13.75 -4.18
C TRP A 93 10.67 -12.67 -4.97
N LEU A 94 10.43 -11.39 -4.66
CA LEU A 94 11.16 -10.29 -5.29
C LEU A 94 12.67 -10.38 -5.03
N LYS A 95 13.07 -10.72 -3.81
CA LYS A 95 14.49 -10.93 -3.47
C LYS A 95 15.11 -12.06 -4.29
N ALA A 96 14.38 -13.17 -4.48
CA ALA A 96 14.83 -14.26 -5.33
C ALA A 96 14.96 -13.84 -6.80
N LEU A 97 14.00 -13.07 -7.32
CA LEU A 97 14.04 -12.53 -8.69
C LEU A 97 15.20 -11.55 -8.90
N LEU A 98 15.47 -10.66 -7.94
CA LEU A 98 16.60 -9.73 -8.00
C LEU A 98 17.95 -10.45 -7.98
N ALA A 99 18.04 -11.61 -7.31
CA ALA A 99 19.24 -12.44 -7.29
C ALA A 99 19.39 -13.35 -8.53
N ALA A 100 18.31 -13.55 -9.30
CA ALA A 100 18.31 -14.45 -10.44
C ALA A 100 19.02 -13.83 -11.64
N ARG A 101 20.09 -14.48 -12.12
CA ARG A 101 20.87 -14.02 -13.28
C ARG A 101 20.23 -14.34 -14.64
N THR A 102 19.15 -15.12 -14.65
CA THR A 102 18.46 -15.60 -15.85
C THR A 102 17.28 -14.72 -16.27
N VAL A 103 16.94 -13.71 -15.45
CA VAL A 103 15.84 -12.78 -15.71
C VAL A 103 16.43 -11.50 -16.31
N PRO A 104 15.82 -10.91 -17.35
CA PRO A 104 16.26 -9.60 -17.86
C PRO A 104 16.19 -8.55 -16.74
N PRO A 105 17.02 -7.50 -16.78
CA PRO A 105 16.95 -6.44 -15.77
C PRO A 105 15.54 -5.85 -15.73
N PHE A 106 15.07 -5.46 -14.56
CA PHE A 106 13.69 -4.98 -14.40
C PHE A 106 13.56 -3.93 -13.31
N VAL A 107 12.46 -3.17 -13.41
CA VAL A 107 11.97 -2.25 -12.38
C VAL A 107 10.68 -2.85 -11.83
N ALA A 108 10.62 -3.06 -10.51
CA ALA A 108 9.45 -3.58 -9.83
C ALA A 108 8.62 -2.44 -9.23
N ILE A 109 7.32 -2.45 -9.52
CA ILE A 109 6.30 -1.62 -8.87
C ILE A 109 5.53 -2.54 -7.92
N LEU A 110 5.55 -2.24 -6.63
CA LEU A 110 4.95 -3.06 -5.59
C LEU A 110 4.44 -2.21 -4.43
N ALA A 111 3.73 -2.84 -3.48
CA ALA A 111 3.20 -2.21 -2.28
C ALA A 111 2.41 -0.91 -2.54
N GLY A 112 1.68 -0.85 -3.66
CA GLY A 112 0.82 0.29 -3.98
C GLY A 112 -0.18 0.55 -2.83
N GLY A 113 -0.14 1.75 -2.24
CA GLY A 113 -0.95 2.10 -1.07
C GLY A 113 -0.56 1.40 0.23
N GLY A 114 0.67 0.88 0.34
CA GLY A 114 1.13 0.08 1.49
C GLY A 114 0.92 -1.43 1.33
N GLY A 115 0.35 -1.88 0.21
CA GLY A 115 -0.05 -3.27 -0.01
C GLY A 115 -1.41 -3.60 0.59
N VAL A 116 -2.00 -4.70 0.17
CA VAL A 116 -3.30 -5.18 0.67
C VAL A 116 -3.09 -5.72 2.09
N PRO A 117 -3.71 -5.12 3.13
CA PRO A 117 -3.53 -5.58 4.50
C PRO A 117 -4.16 -6.95 4.70
N VAL A 118 -3.39 -7.85 5.31
CA VAL A 118 -3.82 -9.19 5.65
C VAL A 118 -3.39 -9.55 7.07
N VAL A 119 -4.18 -10.38 7.73
CA VAL A 119 -3.85 -11.00 9.01
C VAL A 119 -3.69 -12.50 8.81
N ARG A 120 -2.86 -13.13 9.65
CA ARG A 120 -2.75 -14.58 9.70
C ARG A 120 -3.75 -15.11 10.73
N GLU A 121 -4.67 -15.97 10.29
CA GLU A 121 -5.62 -16.64 11.18
C GLU A 121 -4.95 -17.78 11.94
N ASP A 122 -5.60 -18.28 12.99
CA ASP A 122 -5.15 -19.44 13.77
C ASP A 122 -5.00 -20.71 12.92
N THR A 123 -5.79 -20.81 11.85
CA THR A 123 -5.71 -21.88 10.85
C THR A 123 -4.44 -21.82 10.00
N GLY A 124 -3.69 -20.71 10.09
CA GLY A 124 -2.54 -20.39 9.27
C GLY A 124 -2.89 -19.75 7.92
N GLN A 125 -4.18 -19.56 7.61
CA GLN A 125 -4.63 -18.90 6.38
C GLN A 125 -4.47 -17.38 6.47
N TRP A 126 -4.42 -16.73 5.31
CA TRP A 126 -4.36 -15.27 5.20
C TRP A 126 -5.74 -14.71 4.90
N ALA A 127 -6.23 -13.82 5.75
CA ALA A 127 -7.49 -13.11 5.54
C ALA A 127 -7.24 -11.62 5.30
N GLY A 128 -7.95 -11.05 4.31
CA GLY A 128 -7.93 -9.61 4.07
C GLY A 128 -8.69 -8.85 5.14
N VAL A 129 -8.19 -7.69 5.54
CA VAL A 129 -8.84 -6.82 6.53
C VAL A 129 -9.04 -5.41 5.97
N GLU A 130 -10.07 -4.71 6.43
CA GLU A 130 -10.31 -3.33 6.01
C GLU A 130 -9.37 -2.36 6.75
N ALA A 131 -8.24 -2.05 6.13
CA ALA A 131 -7.29 -1.06 6.62
C ALA A 131 -6.55 -0.38 5.48
N VAL A 132 -5.83 0.71 5.78
CA VAL A 132 -4.85 1.30 4.87
C VAL A 132 -3.53 1.45 5.59
N ILE A 133 -2.53 0.73 5.10
CA ILE A 133 -1.19 0.75 5.68
C ILE A 133 -0.46 1.98 5.19
N ASP A 134 0.34 2.59 6.06
CA ASP A 134 1.19 3.69 5.67
C ASP A 134 2.24 3.27 4.62
N LYS A 135 2.24 4.00 3.49
CA LYS A 135 3.10 3.70 2.33
C LYS A 135 4.59 3.90 2.66
N ASP A 136 4.93 4.88 3.49
CA ASP A 136 6.32 5.24 3.78
C ASP A 136 6.91 4.22 4.78
N ARG A 137 6.12 3.78 5.77
CA ARG A 137 6.49 2.65 6.64
C ARG A 137 6.67 1.36 5.87
N THR A 138 5.79 1.08 4.90
CA THR A 138 5.92 -0.12 4.05
C THR A 138 7.14 -0.04 3.15
N ALA A 139 7.43 1.14 2.58
CA ALA A 139 8.62 1.37 1.78
C ALA A 139 9.91 1.19 2.61
N ALA A 140 9.93 1.68 3.86
CA ALA A 140 11.02 1.47 4.78
C ALA A 140 11.23 -0.02 5.13
N LEU A 141 10.15 -0.75 5.39
CA LEU A 141 10.20 -2.20 5.61
C LEU A 141 10.76 -2.94 4.39
N LEU A 142 10.30 -2.61 3.19
CA LEU A 142 10.79 -3.22 1.95
C LEU A 142 12.27 -2.90 1.70
N ALA A 143 12.69 -1.65 1.88
CA ALA A 143 14.09 -1.24 1.74
C ALA A 143 14.99 -2.07 2.67
N HIS A 144 14.57 -2.26 3.92
CA HIS A 144 15.28 -3.12 4.87
C HIS A 144 15.33 -4.60 4.41
N LEU A 145 14.18 -5.18 4.06
CA LEU A 145 14.08 -6.60 3.64
C LEU A 145 14.88 -6.92 2.37
N LEU A 146 14.89 -5.98 1.42
CA LEU A 146 15.59 -6.09 0.14
C LEU A 146 17.05 -5.63 0.22
N LYS A 147 17.49 -5.12 1.38
CA LYS A 147 18.82 -4.53 1.58
C LYS A 147 19.12 -3.42 0.57
N ALA A 148 18.14 -2.55 0.33
CA ALA A 148 18.32 -1.39 -0.54
C ALA A 148 19.37 -0.44 0.07
N GLU A 149 20.26 0.09 -0.76
CA GLU A 149 21.26 1.07 -0.34
C GLU A 149 20.63 2.43 -0.01
N THR A 150 19.53 2.76 -0.69
CA THR A 150 18.84 4.04 -0.55
C THR A 150 17.34 3.82 -0.48
N LEU A 151 16.68 4.53 0.44
CA LEU A 151 15.25 4.77 0.45
C LEU A 151 14.98 6.23 0.11
N ALA A 152 14.18 6.48 -0.93
CA ALA A 152 13.77 7.83 -1.31
C ALA A 152 12.25 7.99 -1.11
N ILE A 153 11.85 9.04 -0.38
CA ILE A 153 10.45 9.44 -0.22
C ILE A 153 10.26 10.74 -1.01
N VAL A 154 9.34 10.71 -1.97
CA VAL A 154 8.98 11.88 -2.80
C VAL A 154 7.61 12.37 -2.34
N THR A 155 7.53 13.64 -1.92
CA THR A 155 6.36 14.28 -1.33
C THR A 155 5.97 15.58 -2.02
#